data_AF-A0A1Q7U9Y6-F1
#
_entry.id   AF-A0A1Q7U9Y6-F1
#
_cell.length_a   1.000
_cell.length_b   1.000
_cell.length_c   1.000
_cell.angle_alpha   90.00
_cell.angle_beta   90.00
_cell.angle_gamma   90.00
#
_symmetry.space_group_name_H-M   'P 1'
#
loop_
_entity.id
_entity.type
_entity.pdbx_description
1 polymer ?
#
loop_
_entity_poly.entity_id
_entity_poly.type
_entity_poly.pdbx_seq_one_letter_code
_entity_poly.pdbx_strand_id
1 'polypeptide(L)'
;MIALSQHSPHLLNGAGGDILMGAFLRAGHLLLPGDPVRAARFLAGQASGTPATKALKPEVLTRATTTPRATLEEILRRYPHRRLGNVLLSFWLLHRCARVTQLGLALEAPFVEHATPFLDPLFVLEASRLPLEARFLSRIHRRALADLSAALAGVTWERIGAPPRWPWPLIGLAKLGRRLGLRARSRPAVDHARSLRTTERAWVEGLLLDRTTASDGFFLPSYLREIVSEHAEGKSDRSREILIAVTLELWRRMFLARDASLAARPELAPSAGPVEPTRVAGQDPVSVRA
;
A
#
# COMPACT_ATOMS: atom_id res chain seq x y z
N MET A 1 3.91 -9.05 2.06
CA MET A 1 3.56 -9.54 0.71
C MET A 1 4.44 -10.75 0.36
N ILE A 2 5.58 -10.91 1.04
CA ILE A 2 6.37 -12.16 1.24
C ILE A 2 5.53 -13.43 1.41
N ALA A 3 4.43 -13.40 2.18
CA ALA A 3 3.56 -14.58 2.38
C ALA A 3 2.89 -15.13 1.09
N LEU A 4 2.84 -14.34 0.00
CA LEU A 4 2.27 -14.79 -1.27
C LEU A 4 3.28 -15.50 -2.18
N SER A 5 4.59 -15.42 -1.90
CA SER A 5 5.62 -16.08 -2.72
C SER A 5 5.48 -17.59 -2.77
N GLN A 6 4.85 -18.18 -1.75
CA GLN A 6 4.58 -19.62 -1.69
C GLN A 6 3.47 -20.07 -2.64
N HIS A 7 2.68 -19.15 -3.20
CA HIS A 7 1.50 -19.48 -4.01
C HIS A 7 1.65 -19.13 -5.50
N SER A 8 2.59 -18.26 -5.86
CA SER A 8 2.88 -17.94 -7.26
C SER A 8 4.35 -17.53 -7.41
N PRO A 9 5.10 -18.13 -8.35
CA PRO A 9 6.47 -17.69 -8.66
C PRO A 9 6.50 -16.30 -9.33
N HIS A 10 5.34 -15.83 -9.83
CA HIS A 10 5.20 -14.56 -10.52
C HIS A 10 4.23 -13.61 -9.79
N LEU A 11 4.63 -12.34 -9.67
CA LEU A 11 3.81 -11.27 -9.11
C LEU A 11 3.62 -10.13 -10.13
N LEU A 12 2.38 -9.90 -10.53
CA LEU A 12 2.03 -8.74 -11.34
C LEU A 12 1.63 -7.56 -10.46
N ASN A 13 2.45 -6.51 -10.41
CA ASN A 13 2.16 -5.35 -9.59
C ASN A 13 1.41 -4.26 -10.36
N GLY A 14 0.12 -4.10 -10.05
CA GLY A 14 -0.75 -3.08 -10.64
C GLY A 14 -0.79 -1.73 -9.92
N ALA A 15 -0.11 -1.55 -8.77
CA ALA A 15 -0.30 -0.37 -7.91
C ALA A 15 0.08 0.95 -8.59
N GLY A 16 1.10 0.93 -9.46
CA GLY A 16 1.48 2.08 -10.28
C GLY A 16 0.40 2.47 -11.31
N GLY A 17 -0.37 1.50 -11.79
CA GLY A 17 -1.40 1.70 -12.80
C GLY A 17 -2.57 2.54 -12.30
N ASP A 18 -3.00 2.32 -11.07
CA ASP A 18 -4.05 3.13 -10.44
C ASP A 18 -3.67 4.61 -10.35
N ILE A 19 -2.40 4.90 -10.09
CA ILE A 19 -1.90 6.26 -10.01
C ILE A 19 -1.79 6.85 -11.41
N LEU A 20 -1.08 6.18 -12.31
CA LEU A 20 -0.87 6.65 -13.67
C LEU A 20 -2.20 6.88 -14.43
N MET A 21 -3.15 5.96 -14.24
CA MET A 21 -4.49 5.98 -14.82
C MET A 21 -5.51 6.74 -13.97
N GLY A 22 -5.08 7.63 -13.07
CA GLY A 22 -5.95 8.63 -12.48
C GLY A 22 -7.08 8.09 -11.58
N ALA A 23 -6.94 6.89 -11.00
CA ALA A 23 -7.94 6.32 -10.11
C ALA A 23 -8.10 7.12 -8.80
N PHE A 24 -7.04 7.82 -8.37
CA PHE A 24 -7.06 8.72 -7.21
C PHE A 24 -7.69 10.08 -7.49
N LEU A 25 -7.85 10.45 -8.78
CA LEU A 25 -8.26 11.80 -9.14
C LEU A 25 -9.64 12.10 -8.58
N ARG A 26 -9.80 13.32 -8.09
CA ARG A 26 -11.07 13.91 -7.62
C ARG A 26 -11.42 15.06 -8.54
N ALA A 27 -12.69 15.46 -8.59
CA ALA A 27 -13.13 16.58 -9.43
C ALA A 27 -12.28 17.85 -9.21
N GLY A 28 -11.99 18.19 -7.95
CA GLY A 28 -11.11 19.32 -7.62
C GLY A 28 -9.68 19.20 -8.19
N HIS A 29 -9.16 17.99 -8.40
CA HIS A 29 -7.83 17.80 -8.99
C HIS A 29 -7.83 18.15 -10.50
N LEU A 30 -8.98 18.06 -11.17
CA LEU A 30 -9.11 18.40 -12.58
C LEU A 30 -9.20 19.91 -12.81
N LEU A 31 -9.86 20.61 -11.89
CA LEU A 31 -10.28 22.00 -12.05
C LEU A 31 -9.34 23.00 -11.37
N LEU A 32 -8.73 22.62 -10.25
CA LEU A 32 -7.92 23.54 -9.46
C LEU A 32 -6.53 23.79 -10.08
N PRO A 33 -5.98 25.00 -9.93
CA PRO A 33 -4.63 25.30 -10.38
C PRO A 33 -3.61 24.44 -9.64
N GLY A 34 -2.50 24.14 -10.32
CA GLY A 34 -1.39 23.36 -9.76
C GLY A 34 -0.54 24.13 -8.77
N ASP A 35 -1.13 24.51 -7.64
CA ASP A 35 -0.46 25.16 -6.52
C ASP A 35 0.26 24.12 -5.63
N PRO A 36 1.61 24.18 -5.53
CA PRO A 36 2.39 23.26 -4.69
C PRO A 36 2.01 23.29 -3.21
N VAL A 37 1.64 24.45 -2.66
CA VAL A 37 1.27 24.58 -1.23
C VAL A 37 -0.05 23.86 -0.97
N ARG A 38 -1.01 24.01 -1.88
CA ARG A 38 -2.28 23.27 -1.83
C ARG A 38 -2.06 21.77 -1.99
N ALA A 39 -1.20 21.35 -2.92
CA ALA A 39 -0.85 19.95 -3.11
C ALA A 39 -0.18 19.35 -1.85
N ALA A 40 0.76 20.06 -1.23
CA ALA A 40 1.42 19.63 -0.01
C ALA A 40 0.43 19.49 1.15
N ARG A 41 -0.46 20.48 1.33
CA ARG A 41 -1.53 20.41 2.34
C ARG A 41 -2.43 19.20 2.14
N PHE A 42 -2.81 18.93 0.88
CA PHE A 42 -3.61 17.76 0.55
C PHE A 42 -2.89 16.45 0.91
N LEU A 43 -1.61 16.31 0.56
CA LEU A 43 -0.81 15.12 0.87
C LEU A 43 -0.56 14.95 2.37
N ALA A 44 -0.23 16.03 3.07
CA ALA A 44 -0.04 16.03 4.53
C ALA A 44 -1.34 15.63 5.26
N GLY A 45 -2.49 16.12 4.78
CA GLY A 45 -3.80 15.74 5.32
C GLY A 45 -4.16 14.26 5.12
N GLN A 46 -3.51 13.55 4.19
CA GLN A 46 -3.66 12.09 4.07
C GLN A 46 -2.83 11.32 5.10
N ALA A 47 -1.79 11.94 5.66
CA ALA A 47 -0.92 11.34 6.68
C ALA A 47 -1.41 11.63 8.11
N SER A 48 -2.17 12.71 8.31
CA SER A 48 -2.81 13.02 9.60
C SER A 48 -3.85 11.95 9.94
N GLY A 49 -3.71 11.32 11.11
CA GLY A 49 -4.58 10.23 11.57
C GLY A 49 -4.04 8.82 11.32
N THR A 50 -2.76 8.68 10.97
CA THR A 50 -2.11 7.36 11.00
C THR A 50 -1.95 6.88 12.44
N PRO A 51 -2.11 5.57 12.73
CA PRO A 51 -1.90 5.02 14.07
C PRO A 51 -0.57 5.41 14.71
N ALA A 52 0.48 5.60 13.90
CA ALA A 52 1.79 6.06 14.31
C ALA A 52 1.75 7.34 15.17
N THR A 53 0.86 8.28 14.86
CA THR A 53 0.82 9.56 15.58
C THR A 53 0.33 9.44 17.01
N LYS A 54 -0.34 8.33 17.36
CA LYS A 54 -0.75 8.03 18.74
C LYS A 54 0.32 7.27 19.52
N ALA A 55 1.22 6.58 18.83
CA ALA A 55 2.27 5.76 19.42
C ALA A 55 3.51 6.56 19.82
N LEU A 56 3.76 7.67 19.14
CA LEU A 56 4.92 8.53 19.36
C LEU A 56 4.66 9.56 20.45
N LYS A 57 5.70 9.94 21.19
CA LYS A 57 5.63 11.06 22.14
C LYS A 57 5.34 12.39 21.42
N PRO A 58 4.65 13.35 22.05
CA PRO A 58 4.29 14.64 21.44
C PRO A 58 5.46 15.41 20.84
N GLU A 59 6.64 15.36 21.48
CA GLU A 59 7.83 16.09 21.03
C GLU A 59 8.40 15.49 19.74
N VAL A 60 8.43 14.15 19.67
CA VAL A 60 8.83 13.40 18.48
C VAL A 60 7.83 13.66 17.35
N LEU A 61 6.53 13.62 17.65
CA LEU A 61 5.47 13.90 16.69
C LEU A 61 5.55 15.33 16.12
N THR A 62 5.83 16.32 16.97
CA THR A 62 5.93 17.73 16.55
C THR A 62 7.08 17.92 15.56
N ARG A 63 8.25 17.35 15.84
CA ARG A 63 9.39 17.32 14.90
C ARG A 63 9.05 16.55 13.63
N ALA A 64 8.40 15.39 13.78
CA ALA A 64 8.01 14.53 12.66
C ALA A 64 6.90 15.11 11.76
N THR A 65 6.19 16.15 12.17
CA THR A 65 5.08 16.73 11.39
C THR A 65 5.42 18.07 10.74
N THR A 66 6.26 18.90 11.35
CA THR A 66 6.62 20.22 10.84
C THR A 66 7.61 20.15 9.67
N THR A 67 8.69 19.39 9.80
CA THR A 67 9.71 19.24 8.76
C THR A 67 9.16 18.66 7.44
N PRO A 68 8.33 17.59 7.45
CA PRO A 68 7.90 16.98 6.19
C PRO A 68 7.01 17.86 5.33
N ARG A 69 6.25 18.80 5.92
CA ARG A 69 5.39 19.67 5.11
C ARG A 69 6.21 20.65 4.27
N ALA A 70 7.20 21.31 4.88
CA ALA A 70 8.09 22.22 4.15
C ALA A 70 8.85 21.46 3.05
N THR A 71 9.37 20.28 3.36
CA THR A 71 10.01 19.40 2.38
C THR A 71 9.05 18.97 1.26
N LEU A 72 7.80 18.63 1.57
CA LEU A 72 6.79 18.30 0.56
C LEU A 72 6.52 19.49 -0.37
N GLU A 73 6.35 20.69 0.19
CA GLU A 73 6.16 21.91 -0.60
C GLU A 73 7.35 22.16 -1.54
N GLU A 74 8.58 22.01 -1.05
CA GLU A 74 9.79 22.15 -1.85
C GLU A 74 9.87 21.11 -2.98
N ILE A 75 9.60 19.83 -2.68
CA ILE A 75 9.55 18.76 -3.67
C ILE A 75 8.53 19.10 -4.76
N LEU A 76 7.33 19.52 -4.38
CA LEU A 76 6.25 19.81 -5.32
C LEU A 76 6.54 21.03 -6.21
N ARG A 77 7.31 22.01 -5.71
CA ARG A 77 7.77 23.15 -6.52
C ARG A 77 8.68 22.72 -7.68
N ARG A 78 9.35 21.57 -7.59
CA ARG A 78 10.20 21.02 -8.66
C ARG A 78 9.40 20.46 -9.84
N TYR A 79 8.08 20.27 -9.67
CA TYR A 79 7.19 19.70 -10.67
C TYR A 79 6.00 20.63 -10.96
N PRO A 80 6.24 21.83 -11.51
CA PRO A 80 5.17 22.78 -11.78
C PRO A 80 4.27 22.27 -12.90
N HIS A 81 2.96 22.28 -12.65
CA HIS A 81 1.96 21.99 -13.68
C HIS A 81 0.79 22.95 -13.57
N ARG A 82 0.09 23.19 -14.68
CA ARG A 82 -1.09 24.08 -14.70
C ARG A 82 -2.22 23.60 -13.78
N ARG A 83 -2.36 22.29 -13.59
CA ARG A 83 -3.47 21.67 -12.85
C ARG A 83 -2.98 20.86 -11.66
N LEU A 84 -3.74 20.91 -10.56
CA LEU A 84 -3.43 20.22 -9.30
C LEU A 84 -3.24 18.71 -9.49
N GLY A 85 -4.07 18.08 -10.32
CA GLY A 85 -3.99 16.64 -10.58
C GLY A 85 -2.65 16.20 -11.17
N ASN A 86 -2.03 17.03 -12.03
CA ASN A 86 -0.72 16.72 -12.60
C ASN A 86 0.40 16.92 -11.58
N VAL A 87 0.34 17.97 -10.75
CA VAL A 87 1.29 18.17 -9.64
C VAL A 87 1.29 16.96 -8.70
N LEU A 88 0.10 16.53 -8.28
CA LEU A 88 -0.03 15.36 -7.40
C LEU A 88 0.40 14.06 -8.08
N LEU A 89 0.09 13.89 -9.37
CA LEU A 89 0.51 12.72 -10.13
C LEU A 89 2.05 12.61 -10.20
N SER A 90 2.73 13.69 -10.55
CA SER A 90 4.20 13.71 -10.65
C SER A 90 4.82 13.33 -9.31
N PHE A 91 4.30 13.88 -8.21
CA PHE A 91 4.71 13.47 -6.87
C PHE A 91 4.48 11.98 -6.60
N TRP A 92 3.29 11.48 -6.92
CA TRP A 92 2.97 10.07 -6.65
C TRP A 92 3.79 9.12 -7.50
N LEU A 93 4.03 9.39 -8.78
CA LEU A 93 4.86 8.53 -9.63
C LEU A 93 6.32 8.54 -9.16
N LEU A 94 6.91 9.73 -8.99
CA LEU A 94 8.34 9.87 -8.74
C LEU A 94 8.74 9.57 -7.30
N HIS A 95 7.88 9.85 -6.32
CA HIS A 95 8.22 9.65 -4.91
C HIS A 95 7.45 8.50 -4.27
N ARG A 96 6.13 8.39 -4.51
CA ARG A 96 5.34 7.38 -3.80
C ARG A 96 5.44 6.00 -4.44
N CYS A 97 5.21 5.86 -5.75
CA CYS A 97 5.29 4.58 -6.45
C CYS A 97 6.70 4.01 -6.39
N ALA A 98 7.71 4.83 -6.67
CA ALA A 98 9.11 4.40 -6.58
C ALA A 98 9.45 3.87 -5.16
N ARG A 99 9.06 4.58 -4.10
CA ARG A 99 9.44 4.18 -2.73
C ARG A 99 8.56 3.11 -2.12
N VAL A 100 7.26 3.14 -2.37
CA VAL A 100 6.30 2.24 -1.70
C VAL A 100 6.09 0.97 -2.51
N THR A 101 6.03 1.10 -3.84
CA THR A 101 5.76 -0.03 -4.71
C THR A 101 7.05 -0.72 -5.15
N GLN A 102 7.98 0.02 -5.76
CA GLN A 102 9.19 -0.58 -6.35
C GLN A 102 10.17 -1.07 -5.28
N LEU A 103 10.46 -0.27 -4.25
CA LEU A 103 11.37 -0.71 -3.19
C LEU A 103 10.81 -1.93 -2.43
N GLY A 104 9.49 -1.98 -2.22
CA GLY A 104 8.84 -3.14 -1.61
C GLY A 104 9.05 -4.41 -2.45
N LEU A 105 8.90 -4.31 -3.77
CA LEU A 105 9.18 -5.42 -4.69
C LEU A 105 10.66 -5.80 -4.73
N ALA A 106 11.57 -4.83 -4.63
CA ALA A 106 13.02 -5.11 -4.61
C ALA A 106 13.41 -5.97 -3.40
N LEU A 107 12.76 -5.80 -2.25
CA LEU A 107 12.95 -6.66 -1.08
C LEU A 107 12.41 -8.08 -1.28
N GLU A 108 11.44 -8.25 -2.19
CA GLU A 108 10.81 -9.53 -2.51
C GLU A 108 11.45 -10.22 -3.73
N ALA A 109 12.27 -9.50 -4.50
CA ALA A 109 12.92 -9.99 -5.72
C ALA A 109 13.71 -11.30 -5.54
N PRO A 110 14.36 -11.60 -4.39
CA PRO A 110 15.00 -12.89 -4.17
C PRO A 110 14.03 -14.07 -4.07
N PHE A 111 12.73 -13.82 -3.86
CA PHE A 111 11.72 -14.84 -3.58
C PHE A 111 10.66 -14.95 -4.68
N VAL A 112 10.46 -13.89 -5.46
CA VAL A 112 9.39 -13.80 -6.47
C VAL A 112 9.86 -13.00 -7.68
N GLU A 113 9.62 -13.54 -8.86
CA GLU A 113 9.74 -12.77 -10.09
C GLU A 113 8.57 -11.81 -10.22
N HIS A 114 8.84 -10.53 -10.40
CA HIS A 114 7.77 -9.53 -10.49
C HIS A 114 7.80 -8.77 -11.81
N ALA A 115 6.61 -8.45 -12.31
CA ALA A 115 6.40 -7.61 -13.47
C ALA A 115 5.64 -6.34 -13.06
N THR A 116 6.12 -5.19 -13.52
CA THR A 116 5.51 -3.88 -13.23
C THR A 116 5.21 -3.11 -14.51
N PRO A 117 4.29 -3.59 -15.36
CA PRO A 117 4.05 -3.03 -16.69
C PRO A 117 3.59 -1.56 -16.64
N PHE A 118 2.90 -1.16 -15.57
CA PHE A 118 2.46 0.22 -15.37
C PHE A 118 3.57 1.20 -14.99
N LEU A 119 4.78 0.70 -14.78
CA LEU A 119 5.97 1.50 -14.48
C LEU A 119 7.03 1.37 -15.58
N ASP A 120 6.69 0.73 -16.70
CA ASP A 120 7.48 0.80 -17.92
C ASP A 120 7.65 2.29 -18.34
N PRO A 121 8.89 2.76 -18.58
CA PRO A 121 9.13 4.17 -18.88
C PRO A 121 8.37 4.69 -20.12
N LEU A 122 8.25 3.89 -21.17
CA LEU A 122 7.52 4.29 -22.38
C LEU A 122 6.02 4.37 -22.09
N PHE A 123 5.48 3.39 -21.38
CA PHE A 123 4.08 3.41 -20.97
C PHE A 123 3.75 4.59 -20.06
N VAL A 124 4.61 4.89 -19.08
CA VAL A 124 4.47 6.06 -18.19
C VAL A 124 4.50 7.34 -19.01
N LEU A 125 5.43 7.47 -19.96
CA LEU A 125 5.54 8.63 -20.83
C LEU A 125 4.26 8.84 -21.65
N GLU A 126 3.81 7.81 -22.36
CA GLU A 126 2.59 7.90 -23.18
C GLU A 126 1.33 8.16 -22.35
N ALA A 127 1.17 7.45 -21.24
CA ALA A 127 0.02 7.64 -20.37
C ALA A 127 0.02 9.03 -19.71
N SER A 128 1.19 9.61 -19.43
CA SER A 128 1.30 10.96 -18.84
C SER A 128 0.88 12.07 -19.81
N ARG A 129 1.00 11.85 -21.12
CA ARG A 129 0.55 12.79 -22.17
C ARG A 129 -0.96 12.88 -22.28
N LEU A 130 -1.69 11.89 -21.77
CA LEU A 130 -3.14 11.89 -21.78
C LEU A 130 -3.71 13.01 -20.89
N PRO A 131 -4.75 13.73 -21.35
CA PRO A 131 -5.41 14.73 -20.53
C PRO A 131 -5.99 14.09 -19.27
N LEU A 132 -5.99 14.84 -18.16
CA LEU A 132 -6.46 14.35 -16.86
C LEU A 132 -7.90 13.84 -16.92
N GLU A 133 -8.75 14.46 -17.76
CA GLU A 133 -10.14 14.09 -18.00
C GLU A 133 -10.27 12.70 -18.63
N ALA A 134 -9.36 12.33 -19.54
CA ALA A 134 -9.35 10.99 -20.12
C ALA A 134 -8.94 9.93 -19.09
N ARG A 135 -8.10 10.31 -18.12
CA ARG A 135 -7.62 9.42 -17.06
C ARG A 135 -8.51 9.42 -15.81
N PHE A 136 -9.40 10.39 -15.66
CA PHE A 136 -10.28 10.47 -14.50
C PHE A 136 -11.06 9.17 -14.29
N LEU A 137 -11.00 8.62 -13.06
CA LEU A 137 -11.61 7.33 -12.71
C LEU A 137 -11.17 6.18 -13.64
N SER A 138 -9.93 6.24 -14.13
CA SER A 138 -9.35 5.25 -15.03
C SER A 138 -10.19 5.01 -16.27
N ARG A 139 -10.88 6.05 -16.76
CA ARG A 139 -11.81 5.93 -17.89
C ARG A 139 -11.15 5.33 -19.12
N ILE A 140 -10.02 5.89 -19.54
CA ILE A 140 -9.31 5.38 -20.73
C ILE A 140 -8.79 3.95 -20.53
N HIS A 141 -8.26 3.63 -19.35
CA HIS A 141 -7.77 2.28 -19.05
C HIS A 141 -8.90 1.25 -19.07
N ARG A 142 -10.06 1.57 -18.49
CA ARG A 142 -11.23 0.67 -18.51
C ARG A 142 -11.75 0.44 -19.92
N ARG A 143 -11.77 1.49 -20.74
CA ARG A 143 -12.15 1.38 -22.16
C ARG A 143 -11.16 0.49 -22.91
N ALA A 144 -9.86 0.78 -22.82
CA ALA A 144 -8.83 -0.02 -23.46
C ALA A 144 -8.88 -1.49 -23.01
N LEU A 145 -9.11 -1.76 -21.72
CA LEU A 145 -9.24 -3.12 -21.21
C LEU A 145 -10.46 -3.84 -21.79
N ALA A 146 -11.60 -3.15 -21.90
CA ALA A 146 -12.81 -3.71 -22.52
C ALA A 146 -12.62 -3.99 -24.02
N ASP A 147 -11.89 -3.11 -24.72
CA ASP A 147 -11.60 -3.25 -26.14
C ASP A 147 -10.61 -4.39 -26.41
N LEU A 148 -9.58 -4.55 -25.55
CA LEU A 148 -8.55 -5.58 -25.70
C LEU A 148 -8.99 -6.97 -25.22
N SER A 149 -9.77 -7.03 -24.14
CA SER A 149 -10.23 -8.30 -23.57
C SER A 149 -11.51 -8.14 -22.75
N ALA A 150 -12.64 -8.49 -23.37
CA ALA A 150 -13.94 -8.50 -22.69
C ALA A 150 -13.95 -9.44 -21.47
N ALA A 151 -13.19 -10.54 -21.52
CA ALA A 151 -13.03 -11.47 -20.40
C ALA A 151 -12.37 -10.78 -19.20
N LEU A 152 -11.23 -10.11 -19.39
CA LEU A 152 -10.55 -9.37 -18.32
C LEU A 152 -11.37 -8.18 -17.81
N ALA A 153 -12.07 -7.48 -18.69
CA ALA A 153 -12.97 -6.40 -18.31
C ALA A 153 -14.23 -6.88 -17.54
N GLY A 154 -14.50 -8.19 -17.57
CA GLY A 154 -15.53 -8.85 -16.77
C GLY A 154 -15.08 -9.19 -15.34
N VAL A 155 -13.77 -9.25 -15.08
CA VAL A 155 -13.23 -9.58 -13.76
C VAL A 155 -13.53 -8.47 -12.77
N THR A 156 -14.10 -8.84 -11.63
CA THR A 156 -14.44 -7.90 -10.55
C THR A 156 -13.16 -7.28 -9.98
N TRP A 157 -13.05 -5.96 -10.04
CA TRP A 157 -11.94 -5.27 -9.38
C TRP A 157 -12.04 -5.39 -7.87
N GLU A 158 -11.02 -6.00 -7.26
CA GLU A 158 -10.98 -6.23 -5.82
C GLU A 158 -11.23 -4.96 -5.04
N ARG A 159 -10.68 -3.81 -5.45
CA ARG A 159 -10.80 -2.50 -4.77
C ARG A 159 -12.20 -1.87 -4.85
N ILE A 160 -12.99 -2.17 -5.88
CA ILE A 160 -14.32 -1.56 -6.05
C ILE A 160 -15.44 -2.58 -5.79
N GLY A 161 -15.14 -3.88 -5.93
CA GLY A 161 -16.15 -4.93 -5.97
C GLY A 161 -17.07 -4.77 -7.18
N ALA A 162 -16.56 -4.23 -8.29
CA ALA A 162 -17.31 -4.09 -9.55
C ALA A 162 -16.38 -4.32 -10.76
N PRO A 163 -16.87 -4.91 -11.86
CA PRO A 163 -16.13 -5.05 -13.10
C PRO A 163 -15.79 -3.69 -13.78
N PRO A 164 -14.63 -3.57 -14.44
CA PRO A 164 -14.21 -2.41 -15.25
C PRO A 164 -15.24 -1.93 -16.26
N ARG A 165 -15.91 -2.90 -16.91
CA ARG A 165 -16.87 -2.68 -18.00
C ARG A 165 -18.13 -1.96 -17.55
N TRP A 166 -18.37 -1.85 -16.24
CA TRP A 166 -19.53 -1.13 -15.74
C TRP A 166 -19.47 0.37 -16.10
N PRO A 167 -20.62 0.98 -16.45
CA PRO A 167 -20.69 2.42 -16.68
C PRO A 167 -20.29 3.18 -15.41
N TRP A 168 -19.70 4.37 -15.60
CA TRP A 168 -19.10 5.14 -14.51
C TRP A 168 -20.04 5.46 -13.33
N PRO A 169 -21.37 5.70 -13.52
CA PRO A 169 -22.25 5.95 -12.38
C PRO A 169 -22.37 4.73 -11.46
N LEU A 170 -22.43 3.52 -12.05
CA LEU A 170 -22.52 2.27 -11.29
C LEU A 170 -21.21 1.98 -10.54
N ILE A 171 -20.06 2.34 -11.11
CA ILE A 171 -18.78 2.28 -10.39
C ILE A 171 -18.76 3.26 -9.21
N GLY A 172 -19.31 4.46 -9.40
CA GLY A 172 -19.48 5.44 -8.32
C GLY A 172 -20.33 4.88 -7.18
N LEU A 173 -21.48 4.29 -7.51
CA LEU A 173 -22.37 3.63 -6.55
C LEU A 173 -21.70 2.43 -5.87
N ALA A 174 -20.94 1.61 -6.60
CA ALA A 174 -20.18 0.50 -6.02
C ALA A 174 -19.13 0.99 -5.02
N LYS A 175 -18.39 2.05 -5.34
CA LYS A 175 -17.45 2.70 -4.41
C LYS A 175 -18.16 3.21 -3.17
N LEU A 176 -19.33 3.83 -3.31
CA LEU A 176 -20.13 4.32 -2.19
C LEU A 176 -20.66 3.18 -1.33
N GLY A 177 -21.28 2.15 -1.93
CA GLY A 177 -21.78 0.98 -1.22
C GLY A 177 -20.68 0.27 -0.44
N ARG A 178 -19.47 0.17 -0.99
CA ARG A 178 -18.30 -0.34 -0.25
C ARG A 178 -17.91 0.54 0.94
N ARG A 179 -17.94 1.88 0.78
CA ARG A 179 -17.67 2.81 1.90
C ARG A 179 -18.70 2.66 3.02
N LEU A 180 -19.95 2.38 2.66
CA LEU A 180 -21.07 2.14 3.58
C LEU A 180 -21.10 0.70 4.13
N GLY A 181 -20.17 -0.17 3.75
CA GLY A 181 -20.14 -1.56 4.23
C GLY A 181 -21.17 -2.50 3.59
N LEU A 182 -21.90 -2.06 2.56
CA LEU A 182 -22.94 -2.84 1.87
C LEU A 182 -22.38 -3.99 1.02
N ARG A 183 -21.06 -4.08 0.85
CA ARG A 183 -20.39 -5.16 0.11
C ARG A 183 -19.29 -5.78 0.96
N ALA A 184 -19.27 -7.10 0.96
CA ALA A 184 -18.19 -7.87 1.56
C ALA A 184 -16.86 -7.43 0.95
N ARG A 185 -15.88 -7.12 1.81
CA ARG A 185 -14.50 -6.93 1.37
C ARG A 185 -13.94 -8.30 1.00
N SER A 186 -13.15 -8.36 -0.07
CA SER A 186 -12.31 -9.54 -0.31
C SER A 186 -11.52 -9.84 0.96
N ARG A 187 -11.49 -11.12 1.35
CA ARG A 187 -10.68 -11.55 2.47
C ARG A 187 -9.22 -11.24 2.13
N PRO A 188 -8.48 -10.53 2.99
CA PRO A 188 -7.07 -10.31 2.74
C PRO A 188 -6.37 -11.67 2.67
N ALA A 189 -5.33 -11.78 1.84
CA ALA A 189 -4.53 -13.00 1.73
C ALA A 189 -3.92 -13.41 3.08
N VAL A 190 -3.62 -12.42 3.94
CA VAL A 190 -3.10 -12.63 5.29
C VAL A 190 -4.04 -11.99 6.30
N ASP A 191 -4.53 -12.79 7.24
CA ASP A 191 -5.29 -12.32 8.40
C ASP A 191 -4.33 -11.93 9.53
N HIS A 192 -3.73 -10.74 9.39
CA HIS A 192 -2.83 -10.20 10.41
C HIS A 192 -3.50 -10.12 11.79
N ALA A 193 -4.80 -9.83 11.85
CA ALA A 193 -5.52 -9.73 13.11
C ALA A 193 -5.65 -11.06 13.83
N ARG A 194 -5.78 -12.17 13.11
CA ARG A 194 -5.69 -13.49 13.71
C ARG A 194 -4.25 -13.85 14.06
N SER A 195 -3.31 -13.61 13.16
CA SER A 195 -1.90 -13.96 13.33
C SER A 195 -1.28 -13.32 14.57
N LEU A 196 -1.48 -12.01 14.74
CA LEU A 196 -0.96 -11.22 15.88
C LEU A 196 -1.59 -11.61 17.22
N ARG A 197 -2.77 -12.26 17.22
CA ARG A 197 -3.40 -12.80 18.44
C ARG A 197 -2.93 -14.22 18.77
N THR A 198 -2.37 -14.92 17.79
CA THR A 198 -2.05 -16.34 17.89
C THR A 198 -0.57 -16.57 17.63
N THR A 199 -0.20 -16.92 16.40
CA THR A 199 1.14 -17.37 16.00
C THR A 199 2.24 -16.32 16.21
N GLU A 200 1.93 -15.04 16.00
CA GLU A 200 2.92 -13.94 16.11
C GLU A 200 2.87 -13.23 17.47
N ARG A 201 1.93 -13.59 18.35
CA ARG A 201 1.64 -12.85 19.59
C ARG A 201 2.88 -12.73 20.49
N ALA A 202 3.50 -13.86 20.82
CA ALA A 202 4.64 -13.89 21.75
C ALA A 202 5.83 -13.09 21.22
N TRP A 203 6.07 -13.15 19.91
CA TRP A 203 7.11 -12.37 19.27
C TRP A 203 6.83 -10.86 19.34
N VAL A 204 5.60 -10.43 19.04
CA VAL A 204 5.21 -9.02 19.12
C VAL A 204 5.28 -8.49 20.55
N GLU A 205 4.77 -9.23 21.52
CA GLU A 205 4.86 -8.87 22.94
C GLU A 205 6.32 -8.75 23.38
N GLY A 206 7.15 -9.75 23.05
CA GLY A 206 8.58 -9.74 23.35
C GLY A 206 9.36 -8.62 22.67
N LEU A 207 8.92 -8.14 21.50
CA LEU A 207 9.56 -7.03 20.81
C LEU A 207 9.10 -5.66 21.33
N LEU A 208 7.79 -5.44 21.43
CA LEU A 208 7.21 -4.12 21.74
C LEU A 208 7.14 -3.81 23.23
N LEU A 209 7.02 -4.83 24.08
CA LEU A 209 6.95 -4.67 25.54
C LEU A 209 8.30 -4.95 26.22
N ASP A 210 9.36 -5.11 25.42
CA ASP A 210 10.73 -5.26 25.90
C ASP A 210 11.17 -4.06 26.74
N ARG A 211 12.04 -4.32 27.72
CA ARG A 211 12.59 -3.28 28.59
C ARG A 211 13.37 -2.25 27.77
N THR A 212 14.09 -2.68 26.74
CA THR A 212 14.85 -1.78 25.86
C THR A 212 13.91 -0.75 25.24
N THR A 213 12.89 -1.21 24.51
CA THR A 213 11.86 -0.41 23.84
C THR A 213 11.08 0.52 24.76
N ALA A 214 10.91 0.13 26.03
CA ALA A 214 10.26 0.97 27.03
C ALA A 214 11.17 2.09 27.58
N SER A 215 12.49 1.84 27.65
CA SER A 215 13.45 2.68 28.38
C SER A 215 14.04 3.83 27.57
N ASP A 216 14.12 3.67 26.25
CA ASP A 216 14.77 4.60 25.32
C ASP A 216 13.86 5.77 24.88
N GLY A 217 12.60 5.74 25.30
CA GLY A 217 11.71 6.89 25.25
C GLY A 217 11.23 7.28 23.85
N PHE A 218 11.40 6.41 22.86
CA PHE A 218 10.90 6.62 21.50
C PHE A 218 9.38 6.43 21.41
N PHE A 219 8.88 5.37 22.06
CA PHE A 219 7.45 5.08 22.18
C PHE A 219 6.89 5.52 23.53
N LEU A 220 5.56 5.59 23.62
CA LEU A 220 4.82 5.67 24.88
C LEU A 220 4.56 4.25 25.42
N PRO A 221 5.24 3.80 26.50
CA PRO A 221 5.13 2.41 26.95
C PRO A 221 3.72 2.03 27.42
N SER A 222 2.98 2.99 27.98
CA SER A 222 1.57 2.79 28.36
C SER A 222 0.69 2.52 27.15
N TYR A 223 0.88 3.29 26.08
CA TYR A 223 0.11 3.12 24.85
C TYR A 223 0.42 1.79 24.16
N LEU A 224 1.70 1.37 24.10
CA LEU A 224 2.06 0.07 23.54
C LEU A 224 1.41 -1.09 24.32
N ARG A 225 1.43 -1.03 25.65
CA ARG A 225 0.75 -2.03 26.50
C ARG A 225 -0.75 -2.07 26.24
N GLU A 226 -1.39 -0.91 26.14
CA GLU A 226 -2.83 -0.79 25.85
C GLU A 226 -3.19 -1.43 24.50
N ILE A 227 -2.53 -1.02 23.41
CA ILE A 227 -2.90 -1.54 22.06
C ILE A 227 -2.62 -3.03 21.92
N VAL A 228 -1.54 -3.54 22.55
CA VAL A 228 -1.19 -4.95 22.50
C VAL A 228 -2.19 -5.77 23.32
N SER A 229 -2.53 -5.34 24.53
CA SER A 229 -3.49 -6.08 25.37
C SER A 229 -4.89 -6.06 24.78
N GLU A 230 -5.39 -4.90 24.34
CA GLU A 230 -6.71 -4.80 23.70
C GLU A 230 -6.82 -5.70 22.46
N HIS A 231 -5.75 -5.79 21.67
CA HIS A 231 -5.74 -6.65 20.51
C HIS A 231 -5.72 -8.13 20.87
N ALA A 232 -4.82 -8.52 21.77
CA ALA A 232 -4.64 -9.89 22.22
C ALA A 232 -5.92 -10.45 22.88
N GLU A 233 -6.63 -9.61 23.64
CA GLU A 233 -7.90 -9.96 24.29
C GLU A 233 -9.11 -9.89 23.35
N GLY A 234 -8.93 -9.47 22.09
CA GLY A 234 -10.01 -9.37 21.11
C GLY A 234 -10.98 -8.21 21.34
N LYS A 235 -10.67 -7.28 22.25
CA LYS A 235 -11.49 -6.08 22.51
C LYS A 235 -11.61 -5.18 21.29
N SER A 236 -10.51 -5.04 20.55
CA SER A 236 -10.45 -4.25 19.33
C SER A 236 -9.44 -4.82 18.33
N ASP A 237 -9.62 -4.52 17.04
CA ASP A 237 -8.60 -4.80 16.04
C ASP A 237 -7.60 -3.64 16.00
N ARG A 238 -6.41 -3.86 16.58
CA ARG A 238 -5.26 -2.95 16.60
C ARG A 238 -4.12 -3.44 15.71
N SER A 239 -4.35 -4.38 14.79
CA SER A 239 -3.26 -4.96 14.00
C SER A 239 -2.45 -3.91 13.24
N ARG A 240 -3.10 -2.85 12.76
CA ARG A 240 -2.43 -1.79 12.02
C ARG A 240 -1.50 -0.97 12.91
N GLU A 241 -1.97 -0.57 14.09
CA GLU A 241 -1.21 0.12 15.13
C GLU A 241 0.03 -0.70 15.49
N ILE A 242 -0.17 -1.99 15.79
CA ILE A 242 0.87 -2.93 16.20
C ILE A 242 1.92 -3.10 15.10
N LEU A 243 1.51 -3.40 13.86
CA LEU A 243 2.45 -3.59 12.75
C LEU A 243 3.29 -2.35 12.45
N ILE A 244 2.71 -1.16 12.62
CA ILE A 244 3.45 0.11 12.52
C ILE A 244 4.48 0.21 13.65
N ALA A 245 4.09 -0.06 14.90
CA ALA A 245 5.01 -0.02 16.03
C ALA A 245 6.16 -1.03 15.86
N VAL A 246 5.85 -2.26 15.42
CA VAL A 246 6.84 -3.30 15.09
C VAL A 246 7.81 -2.80 14.02
N THR A 247 7.30 -2.23 12.92
CA THR A 247 8.15 -1.74 11.82
C THR A 247 9.09 -0.64 12.30
N LEU A 248 8.58 0.31 13.10
CA LEU A 248 9.37 1.41 13.65
C LEU A 248 10.41 0.90 14.64
N GLU A 249 10.06 -0.06 15.48
CA GLU A 249 10.98 -0.64 16.46
C GLU A 249 12.11 -1.43 15.79
N LEU A 250 11.79 -2.27 14.80
CA LEU A 250 12.79 -2.99 14.02
C LEU A 250 13.74 -2.03 13.31
N TRP A 251 13.20 -1.01 12.64
CA TRP A 251 14.02 0.03 12.01
C TRP A 251 14.94 0.72 13.03
N ARG A 252 14.39 1.09 14.18
CA ARG A 252 15.14 1.77 15.24
C ARG A 252 16.29 0.89 15.76
N ARG A 253 16.03 -0.38 16.06
CA ARG A 253 17.06 -1.32 16.52
C ARG A 253 18.14 -1.53 15.46
N MET A 254 17.76 -1.72 14.20
CA MET A 254 18.71 -1.92 13.09
C MET A 254 19.59 -0.69 12.85
N PHE A 255 19.01 0.50 12.77
CA PHE A 255 19.71 1.68 12.26
C PHE A 255 20.22 2.61 13.36
N LEU A 256 19.52 2.73 14.49
CA LEU A 256 19.93 3.59 15.61
C LEU A 256 20.70 2.83 16.67
N ALA A 257 20.19 1.67 17.11
CA ALA A 257 20.87 0.85 18.11
C ALA A 257 21.98 -0.02 17.51
N ARG A 258 22.01 -0.19 16.18
CA ARG A 258 22.96 -1.04 15.44
C ARG A 258 22.97 -2.48 15.95
N ASP A 259 21.79 -2.98 16.31
CA ASP A 259 21.62 -4.35 16.76
C ASP A 259 21.81 -5.32 15.59
N ALA A 260 23.03 -5.83 15.45
CA ALA A 260 23.41 -6.75 14.38
C ALA A 260 22.70 -8.10 14.48
N SER A 261 22.14 -8.45 15.65
CA SER A 261 21.40 -9.71 15.83
C SER A 261 20.12 -9.76 15.00
N LEU A 262 19.52 -8.61 14.68
CA LEU A 262 18.34 -8.52 13.82
C LEU A 262 18.69 -8.66 12.33
N ALA A 263 19.94 -8.39 11.96
CA ALA A 263 20.44 -8.64 10.61
C ALA A 263 20.83 -10.11 10.41
N ALA A 264 21.08 -10.84 11.51
CA ALA A 264 21.22 -12.29 11.47
C ALA A 264 19.86 -12.88 11.09
N ARG A 265 19.76 -13.29 9.82
CA ARG A 265 18.57 -13.89 9.24
C ARG A 265 18.10 -15.01 10.18
N PRO A 266 16.87 -14.98 10.73
CA PRO A 266 16.34 -16.18 11.36
C PRO A 266 16.41 -17.26 10.28
N GLU A 267 17.08 -18.36 10.59
CA GLU A 267 17.07 -19.54 9.77
C GLU A 267 15.60 -19.92 9.65
N LEU A 268 14.96 -19.50 8.56
CA LEU A 268 13.61 -19.91 8.24
C LEU A 268 13.75 -21.42 8.10
N ALA A 269 13.26 -22.15 9.11
CA ALA A 269 13.12 -23.59 9.03
C ALA A 269 12.57 -23.88 7.63
N PRO A 270 13.25 -24.71 6.82
CA PRO A 270 12.95 -24.85 5.41
C PRO A 270 11.45 -24.99 5.28
N SER A 271 10.82 -23.96 4.71
CA SER A 271 9.41 -23.99 4.40
C SER A 271 9.20 -25.32 3.71
N ALA A 272 8.30 -26.16 4.23
CA ALA A 272 7.87 -27.36 3.53
C ALA A 272 7.74 -26.95 2.06
N GLY A 273 8.54 -27.59 1.19
CA GLY A 273 8.70 -27.15 -0.19
C GLY A 273 7.33 -26.90 -0.82
N PRO A 274 7.23 -26.03 -1.83
CA PRO A 274 5.95 -25.69 -2.45
C PRO A 274 5.16 -26.98 -2.66
N VAL A 275 4.03 -27.10 -1.96
CA VAL A 275 3.15 -28.27 -2.09
C VAL A 275 2.83 -28.32 -3.56
N GLU A 276 3.33 -29.36 -4.23
CA GLU A 276 3.17 -29.52 -5.66
C GLU A 276 1.68 -29.38 -5.95
N PRO A 277 1.26 -28.38 -6.76
CA PRO A 277 -0.15 -28.09 -6.92
C PRO A 277 -0.80 -29.37 -7.41
N THR A 278 -1.67 -29.95 -6.57
CA THR A 278 -2.37 -31.19 -6.89
C THR A 278 -3.08 -30.95 -8.22
N ARG A 279 -2.56 -31.55 -9.30
CA ARG A 279 -3.15 -31.39 -10.63
C ARG A 279 -4.58 -31.89 -10.54
N VAL A 280 -5.53 -30.97 -10.58
CA VAL A 280 -6.94 -31.31 -10.70
C VAL A 280 -7.11 -31.93 -12.07
N ALA A 281 -7.26 -33.26 -12.11
CA ALA A 281 -7.47 -33.99 -13.35
C ALA A 281 -8.69 -33.41 -14.08
N GLY A 282 -8.47 -32.88 -15.30
CA GLY A 282 -9.54 -32.37 -16.17
C GLY A 282 -9.52 -30.85 -16.45
N GLN A 283 -8.55 -30.07 -15.97
CA GLN A 283 -8.34 -28.70 -16.46
C GLN A 283 -7.29 -28.69 -17.57
N ASP A 284 -7.76 -28.72 -18.82
CA ASP A 284 -6.91 -28.46 -19.98
C ASP A 284 -6.35 -27.03 -19.91
N PRO A 285 -5.05 -26.84 -20.22
CA PRO A 285 -4.44 -25.51 -20.23
C PRO A 285 -5.13 -24.66 -21.30
N VAL A 286 -5.71 -23.54 -20.89
CA VAL A 286 -6.21 -22.51 -21.80
C VAL A 286 -5.02 -21.99 -22.61
N SER A 287 -4.93 -22.41 -23.87
CA SER A 287 -3.91 -21.89 -24.79
C SER A 287 -4.22 -20.43 -25.08
N VAL A 288 -3.51 -19.51 -24.43
CA VAL A 288 -3.49 -18.11 -24.84
C VAL A 288 -2.57 -18.05 -26.06
N ARG A 289 -3.15 -18.06 -27.27
CA ARG A 289 -2.40 -17.69 -28.48
C ARG A 289 -2.13 -16.18 -28.42
N ALA A 290 -0.86 -15.82 -28.53
CA ALA A 290 -0.36 -14.44 -28.64
C ALA A 290 -0.80 -13.80 -29.96
#